data_AF-A0A6V8DUK6-F1
#
_entry.id   AF-A0A6V8DUK6-F1
#
_cell.length_a   1.000
_cell.length_b   1.000
_cell.length_c   1.000
_cell.angle_alpha   90.00
_cell.angle_beta   90.00
_cell.angle_gamma   90.00
#
_symmetry.space_group_name_H-M   'P 1'
#
loop_
_entity.id
_entity.type
_entity.pdbx_description
1 polymer ?
#
loop_
_entity_poly.entity_id
_entity_poly.type
_entity_poly.pdbx_seq_one_letter_code
_entity_poly.pdbx_strand_id
1 'polypeptide(L)' 'MPKIKRPSKGWWRPEKYKRIFRKGPKVASSEKGLPPCPSCGEWSMQRDGIRNELFCGICGTVM' A
#
# COMPACT_ATOMS: atom_id res chain seq x y z
N MET A 1 32.81 -19.83 -3.23
CA MET A 1 31.58 -19.51 -3.99
C MET A 1 31.76 -18.16 -4.70
N PRO A 2 31.60 -18.09 -6.03
CA PRO A 2 31.70 -16.81 -6.73
C PRO A 2 30.56 -15.87 -6.29
N LYS A 3 30.89 -14.62 -5.92
CA LYS A 3 29.91 -13.59 -5.56
C LYS A 3 29.21 -13.12 -6.82
N ILE A 4 27.99 -13.59 -7.05
CA ILE A 4 27.12 -13.08 -8.11
C ILE A 4 26.79 -11.62 -7.79
N LYS A 5 27.35 -10.69 -8.55
CA LYS A 5 27.06 -9.25 -8.42
C LYS A 5 25.69 -8.96 -9.02
N ARG A 6 24.84 -8.24 -8.29
CA ARG A 6 23.56 -7.78 -8.85
C ARG A 6 23.81 -6.80 -10.01
N PRO A 7 23.04 -6.88 -11.11
CA PRO A 7 23.16 -5.92 -12.21
C PRO A 7 22.81 -4.50 -11.75
N SER A 8 23.53 -3.49 -12.24
CA SER A 8 23.31 -2.07 -11.91
C SER A 8 21.92 -1.57 -12.32
N LYS A 9 21.39 -2.05 -13.45
CA LYS A 9 20.07 -1.68 -13.97
C LYS A 9 18.95 -2.62 -13.49
N GLY A 10 19.22 -3.45 -12.49
CA GLY A 10 18.35 -4.54 -12.07
C GLY A 10 18.32 -5.69 -13.08
N TRP A 11 17.57 -6.74 -12.76
CA TRP A 11 17.39 -7.86 -13.67
C TRP A 11 16.57 -7.43 -14.89
N TRP A 12 16.99 -7.87 -16.08
CA TRP A 12 16.23 -7.63 -17.31
C TRP A 12 14.82 -8.21 -17.15
N ARG A 13 13.81 -7.39 -17.45
CA ARG A 13 12.40 -7.78 -17.39
C ARG A 13 11.67 -7.24 -18.61
N PRO A 14 10.76 -8.03 -19.22
CA PRO A 14 9.93 -7.55 -20.32
C PRO A 14 9.10 -6.31 -19.94
N GLU A 15 8.89 -5.40 -20.89
CA GLU A 15 8.20 -4.11 -20.69
C GLU A 15 6.80 -4.27 -20.10
N LYS A 16 6.11 -5.37 -20.44
CA LYS A 16 4.79 -5.73 -19.90
C LYS A 16 4.80 -5.90 -18.37
N TYR A 17 5.85 -6.50 -17.81
CA TYR A 17 5.96 -6.73 -16.37
C TYR A 17 6.40 -5.48 -15.60
N LYS A 18 7.20 -4.59 -16.22
CA LYS A 18 7.60 -3.32 -15.57
C LYS A 18 6.39 -2.48 -15.16
N ARG A 19 5.30 -2.53 -15.94
CA ARG A 19 4.05 -1.81 -15.65
C ARG A 19 3.21 -2.48 -14.57
N ILE A 20 3.20 -3.81 -14.50
CA ILE A 20 2.44 -4.57 -13.51
C ILE A 20 2.97 -4.31 -12.09
N PHE A 21 4.30 -4.35 -11.90
CA PHE A 21 4.92 -4.13 -10.59
C PHE A 21 4.89 -2.67 -10.10
N ARG A 22 4.56 -1.72 -10.97
CA ARG A 22 4.40 -0.30 -10.62
C ARG A 22 2.95 0.10 -10.36
N LYS A 23 1.99 -0.81 -10.63
CA LYS A 23 0.54 -0.59 -10.49
C LYS A 23 -0.01 -1.25 -9.22
N GLY A 24 0.68 -1.11 -8.08
CA GLY A 24 -0.05 -1.20 -6.82
C GLY A 24 -1.05 -0.04 -6.73
N PRO A 25 -2.14 -0.14 -5.96
CA PRO A 25 -2.96 1.04 -5.65
C PRO A 25 -2.03 2.14 -5.12
N LYS A 26 -2.11 3.33 -5.72
CA LYS A 26 -1.37 4.52 -5.27
C LYS A 26 -2.05 5.08 -4.02
N VAL A 27 -2.06 4.28 -2.97
CA VAL A 27 -2.42 4.75 -1.63
C VAL A 27 -1.24 5.52 -1.06
N ALA A 28 -1.54 6.61 -0.36
CA ALA A 28 -0.51 7.36 0.36
C ALA A 28 0.20 6.42 1.34
N SER A 29 1.48 6.67 1.65
CA SER A 29 2.21 5.83 2.61
C SER A 29 1.53 5.75 3.99
N SER A 30 0.73 6.76 4.35
CA SER A 30 -0.11 6.83 5.54
C SER A 30 -1.32 5.89 5.52
N GLU A 31 -1.76 5.48 4.34
CA GLU A 31 -2.88 4.55 4.12
C GLU A 31 -2.41 3.10 3.92
N LYS A 32 -1.11 2.92 3.62
CA LYS A 32 -0.50 1.59 3.54
C LYS A 32 -0.36 1.00 4.94
N GLY A 33 -1.21 0.02 5.25
CA GLY A 33 -1.11 -0.78 6.48
C GLY A 33 -2.02 -0.34 7.61
N LEU A 34 -3.07 0.45 7.35
CA LEU A 34 -4.15 0.62 8.32
C LEU A 34 -4.89 -0.71 8.50
N PRO A 35 -5.27 -1.08 9.74
CA PRO A 35 -5.97 -2.34 9.99
C PRO A 35 -7.34 -2.35 9.28
N PRO A 36 -7.89 -3.54 9.00
CA PRO A 36 -9.28 -3.64 8.56
C PRO A 36 -10.19 -3.02 9.61
N CYS A 37 -11.28 -2.39 9.17
CA CYS A 37 -12.22 -1.78 10.10
C CYS A 37 -12.81 -2.85 11.04
N PRO A 38 -12.83 -2.63 12.37
CA PRO A 38 -13.39 -3.60 13.31
C PRO A 38 -14.90 -3.80 13.19
N SER A 39 -15.62 -2.85 12.59
CA SER A 39 -17.09 -2.94 12.42
C SER A 39 -17.52 -3.63 11.13
N CYS A 40 -16.86 -3.35 9.99
CA CYS A 40 -17.26 -3.92 8.70
C CYS A 40 -16.25 -4.89 8.08
N GLY A 41 -15.05 -5.02 8.66
CA GLY A 41 -13.99 -5.90 8.14
C GLY A 41 -13.31 -5.38 6.86
N GLU A 42 -13.80 -4.28 6.28
CA GLU A 42 -13.24 -3.72 5.04
C GLU A 42 -11.96 -2.92 5.30
N TRP A 43 -11.06 -2.97 4.32
CA TRP A 43 -9.77 -2.25 4.34
C TRP A 43 -9.96 -0.80 3.91
N SER A 44 -10.75 -0.07 4.68
CA SER A 44 -11.15 1.31 4.35
C SER A 44 -11.00 2.26 5.54
N MET A 45 -10.21 1.88 6.54
CA MET A 45 -9.78 2.83 7.56
C MET A 45 -8.87 3.89 6.94
N GLN A 46 -9.13 5.14 7.30
CA GLN A 46 -8.42 6.35 6.91
C GLN A 46 -8.14 7.15 8.17
N ARG A 47 -7.08 7.97 8.16
CA ARG A 47 -6.76 8.86 9.27
C ARG A 47 -7.19 10.27 8.90
N ASP A 48 -8.06 10.87 9.72
CA ASP A 48 -8.40 12.28 9.58
C ASP A 48 -7.26 13.14 10.14
N GLY A 49 -6.52 13.80 9.26
CA GLY A 49 -5.38 14.63 9.65
C GLY A 49 -5.72 15.88 10.49
N ILE A 50 -7.00 16.27 10.53
CA ILE A 50 -7.48 17.43 11.30
C ILE A 50 -7.76 17.05 12.76
N ARG A 51 -8.33 15.86 12.98
CA ARG A 51 -8.74 15.38 14.30
C ARG A 51 -7.79 14.33 14.89
N ASN A 52 -6.82 13.85 14.10
CA ASN A 52 -5.96 12.71 14.42
C ASN A 52 -6.72 11.43 14.81
N GLU A 53 -7.98 11.32 14.35
CA GLU A 53 -8.85 10.17 14.58
C GLU A 53 -8.80 9.21 13.39
N LEU A 54 -9.15 7.95 13.62
CA LEU A 54 -9.09 6.90 12.61
C LEU A 54 -10.51 6.49 12.25
N PHE A 55 -10.94 6.76 11.02
CA PHE A 55 -12.31 6.53 10.58
C PHE A 55 -12.40 5.61 9.38
N CYS A 56 -13.50 4.86 9.29
CA CYS A 56 -13.82 3.98 8.18
C CYS A 56 -14.56 4.76 7.09
N GLY A 57 -13.99 4.89 5.89
CA GLY A 57 -14.60 5.62 4.78
C GLY A 57 -15.86 4.98 4.18
N ILE A 58 -16.16 3.71 4.52
CA ILE A 58 -17.36 3.00 4.04
C ILE A 58 -18.47 3.04 5.10
N CYS A 59 -18.11 2.69 6.34
CA CYS A 59 -19.06 2.45 7.41
C CYS A 59 -19.19 3.62 8.39
N GLY A 60 -18.32 4.62 8.29
CA GLY A 60 -18.33 5.80 9.16
C GLY A 60 -17.87 5.54 10.59
N THR A 61 -17.48 4.31 10.94
CA THR A 61 -16.95 3.97 12.27
C THR A 61 -15.68 4.76 12.54
N VAL A 62 -15.62 5.48 13.66
CA VAL A 62 -14.46 6.23 14.16
C VAL A 62 -13.86 5.51 15.37
N MET A 63 -12.53 5.42 15.45
CA MET A 63 -11.72 4.89 16.54
C MET A 63 -10.80 5.97 17.10
#